data_AF-A0A2V2U5N3-F1
#
_entry.id   AF-A0A2V2U5N3-F1
#
_cell.length_a   1.000
_cell.length_b   1.000
_cell.length_c   1.000
_cell.angle_alpha   90.00
_cell.angle_beta   90.00
_cell.angle_gamma   90.00
#
_symmetry.space_group_name_H-M   'P 1'
#
loop_
_entity.id
_entity.type
_entity.pdbx_description
1 polymer ?
#
loop_
_entity_poly.entity_id
_entity_poly.type
_entity_poly.pdbx_seq_one_letter_code
_entity_poly.pdbx_strand_id
1 'polypeptide(L)'
;MVERIKWGNLTFVYNENNIASVYSFETISYINLAFFKGTLLPNPKRLLEGTGKGIRHVKIHSEKNINKKQIIWIKEAIKLNAKR
;
A
#
# COMPACT_ATOMS: atom_id res chain seq x y z
N MET A 1 3.00 -13.84 -4.99
CA MET A 1 2.47 -13.07 -3.83
C MET A 1 1.29 -13.85 -3.28
N VAL A 2 1.04 -13.78 -1.98
CA VAL A 2 -0.09 -14.44 -1.32
C VAL A 2 -0.86 -13.46 -0.44
N GLU A 3 -2.16 -13.68 -0.32
CA GLU A 3 -3.05 -12.92 0.55
C GLU A 3 -3.07 -13.53 1.95
N ARG A 4 -3.06 -12.68 2.98
CA ARG A 4 -3.12 -13.06 4.40
C ARG A 4 -3.93 -12.03 5.16
N ILE A 5 -4.54 -12.46 6.27
CA ILE A 5 -5.09 -11.52 7.26
C ILE A 5 -4.04 -11.28 8.34
N LYS A 6 -3.66 -10.00 8.55
CA LYS A 6 -2.75 -9.59 9.63
C LYS A 6 -3.31 -8.36 10.31
N TRP A 7 -3.36 -8.38 11.64
CA TRP A 7 -3.93 -7.29 12.45
C TRP A 7 -5.34 -6.89 12.00
N GLY A 8 -6.15 -7.86 11.55
CA GLY A 8 -7.50 -7.62 11.02
C GLY A 8 -7.57 -7.11 9.57
N ASN A 9 -6.44 -6.93 8.89
CA ASN A 9 -6.38 -6.32 7.57
C ASN A 9 -5.95 -7.31 6.47
N LEU A 10 -6.53 -7.18 5.28
CA LEU A 10 -6.06 -7.88 4.09
C LEU A 10 -4.64 -7.39 3.75
N THR A 11 -3.67 -8.27 3.89
CA THR A 11 -2.24 -7.99 3.71
C THR A 11 -1.67 -8.89 2.62
N PHE A 12 -1.01 -8.25 1.65
CA PHE A 12 -0.31 -8.91 0.58
C PHE A 12 1.14 -9.18 0.99
N VAL A 13 1.54 -10.45 0.95
CA VAL A 13 2.84 -10.94 1.40
C VAL A 13 3.61 -11.56 0.23
N TYR A 14 4.91 -11.30 0.16
CA TYR A 14 5.81 -11.90 -0.81
C TYR A 14 7.15 -12.22 -0.16
N ASN A 15 7.64 -13.46 -0.31
CA ASN A 15 8.85 -13.97 0.35
C ASN A 15 8.91 -13.58 1.83
N GLU A 16 7.83 -13.88 2.57
CA GLU A 16 7.65 -13.60 4.01
C GLU A 16 7.59 -12.10 4.41
N ASN A 17 7.81 -11.19 3.45
CA ASN A 17 7.76 -9.75 3.69
C ASN A 17 6.36 -9.20 3.41
N ASN A 18 5.89 -8.30 4.27
CA ASN A 18 4.66 -7.55 4.01
C ASN A 18 4.92 -6.52 2.91
N ILE A 19 4.08 -6.50 1.88
CA ILE A 19 4.25 -5.62 0.72
C ILE A 19 3.26 -4.46 0.77
N ALA A 20 1.98 -4.80 0.91
CA ALA A 20 0.90 -3.85 0.99
C ALA A 20 -0.22 -4.36 1.91
N SER A 21 -1.00 -3.44 2.47
CA SER A 21 -2.18 -3.75 3.26
C SER A 21 -3.35 -2.89 2.83
N VAL A 22 -4.53 -3.49 2.79
CA VAL A 22 -5.80 -2.80 2.59
C VAL A 22 -6.52 -2.75 3.93
N TYR A 23 -6.88 -1.55 4.38
CA TYR A 23 -7.60 -1.36 5.63
C TYR A 23 -8.51 -0.14 5.56
N SER A 24 -9.51 -0.12 6.44
CA SER A 24 -10.36 1.04 6.67
C SER A 24 -10.69 1.10 8.16
N PHE A 25 -11.25 2.22 8.61
CA PHE A 25 -11.75 2.39 9.96
C PHE A 25 -13.22 2.80 9.89
N GLU A 26 -13.99 2.46 10.90
CA GLU A 26 -15.43 2.77 10.97
C GLU A 26 -15.74 4.28 10.82
N THR A 27 -14.81 5.12 11.27
CA THR A 27 -14.95 6.58 11.25
C THR A 27 -14.58 7.25 9.92
N ILE A 28 -14.13 6.48 8.91
CA ILE A 28 -13.71 7.02 7.61
C ILE A 28 -14.49 6.39 6.45
N SER A 29 -14.81 7.20 5.44
CA SER A 29 -15.57 6.77 4.26
C SER A 29 -14.68 6.36 3.08
N TYR A 30 -13.46 5.90 3.35
CA TYR A 30 -12.48 5.52 2.32
C TYR A 30 -11.66 4.31 2.75
N ILE A 31 -11.06 3.66 1.77
CA ILE A 31 -10.13 2.55 1.98
C ILE A 31 -8.70 3.07 1.84
N ASN A 32 -7.82 2.63 2.72
CA ASN A 32 -6.39 2.85 2.59
C ASN A 32 -5.75 1.66 1.90
N LEU A 33 -5.02 1.92 0.80
CA LEU A 33 -4.01 1.00 0.28
C LEU A 33 -2.64 1.46 0.77
N ALA A 34 -2.10 0.79 1.78
CA ALA A 34 -0.81 1.11 2.37
C ALA A 34 0.31 0.23 1.81
N PHE A 35 1.50 0.80 1.67
CA PHE A 35 2.71 0.12 1.24
C PHE A 35 3.77 0.13 2.35
N PHE A 36 4.33 -1.04 2.63
CA PHE A 36 5.51 -1.17 3.49
C PHE A 36 6.75 -0.67 2.74
N LYS A 37 7.65 0.03 3.45
CA LYS A 37 8.73 0.84 2.83
C LYS A 37 8.20 1.88 1.83
N GLY A 38 6.96 2.36 2.02
CA GLY A 38 6.28 3.28 1.12
C GLY A 38 6.96 4.65 0.98
N THR A 39 7.81 5.05 1.93
CA THR A 39 8.64 6.27 1.82
C THR A 39 9.67 6.21 0.70
N LEU A 40 10.04 5.01 0.25
CA LEU A 40 11.00 4.78 -0.82
C LEU A 40 10.34 4.64 -2.20
N LEU A 41 9.00 4.66 -2.25
CA LEU A 41 8.28 4.54 -3.51
C LEU A 41 8.31 5.86 -4.29
N PRO A 42 8.42 5.81 -5.64
CA PRO A 42 8.35 7.00 -6.46
C PRO A 42 6.96 7.65 -6.33
N ASN A 43 6.89 8.94 -5.97
CA ASN A 43 5.63 9.65 -5.75
C ASN A 43 5.45 10.86 -6.69
N PRO A 44 5.49 10.68 -8.02
CA PRO A 44 5.54 11.81 -8.96
C PRO A 44 4.27 12.69 -8.91
N LYS A 45 3.13 12.13 -8.49
CA LYS A 45 1.85 12.85 -8.39
C LYS A 45 1.48 13.26 -6.96
N ARG A 46 2.38 13.06 -5.98
CA ARG A 46 2.14 13.34 -4.56
C ARG A 46 0.85 12.71 -3.99
N LEU A 47 0.51 11.53 -4.49
CA LEU A 47 -0.69 10.78 -4.11
C LEU A 47 -0.46 9.86 -2.90
N LEU A 48 0.81 9.51 -2.62
CA LEU A 48 1.16 8.78 -1.41
C LEU A 48 1.14 9.73 -0.20
N GLU A 49 0.28 9.40 0.75
CA GLU A 49 0.04 10.12 2.00
C GLU A 49 0.60 9.37 3.21
N GLY A 50 0.68 10.07 4.35
CA GLY A 50 1.11 9.53 5.64
C GLY A 50 2.40 10.16 6.16
N THR A 51 2.49 10.31 7.48
CA THR A 51 3.63 10.93 8.18
C THR A 51 4.50 9.91 8.93
N GLY A 52 4.12 8.63 8.93
CA GLY A 52 4.88 7.57 9.58
C GLY A 52 6.28 7.35 8.97
N LYS A 53 7.15 6.68 9.73
CA LYS A 53 8.58 6.50 9.38
C LYS A 53 8.82 5.70 8.09
N GLY A 54 7.98 4.71 7.78
CA GLY A 54 8.23 3.79 6.65
C GLY A 54 7.00 3.40 5.83
N ILE A 55 5.81 3.84 6.21
CA ILE A 55 4.57 3.49 5.51
C ILE A 55 4.03 4.72 4.79
N ARG A 56 3.54 4.52 3.57
CA ARG A 56 2.71 5.47 2.85
C ARG A 56 1.45 4.77 2.36
N HIS A 57 0.36 5.51 2.23
CA HIS A 57 -0.91 4.99 1.75
C HIS A 57 -1.53 5.88 0.68
N VAL A 58 -2.44 5.31 -0.09
CA VAL A 58 -3.35 6.05 -0.95
C VAL A 58 -4.76 5.85 -0.44
N LYS A 59 -5.52 6.95 -0.35
CA LYS A 59 -6.93 6.91 -0.03
C LYS A 59 -7.73 6.64 -1.29
N ILE A 60 -8.56 5.61 -1.25
CA ILE A 60 -9.45 5.21 -2.33
C ILE A 60 -10.87 5.49 -1.85
N HIS A 61 -11.47 6.57 -2.39
CA HIS A 61 -12.84 7.00 -2.06
C HIS A 61 -13.89 6.30 -2.93
N SER A 62 -13.50 5.86 -4.13
CA SER A 62 -14.36 5.15 -5.07
C SER A 62 -13.53 4.38 -6.10
N GLU A 63 -14.15 3.42 -6.79
CA GLU A 63 -13.52 2.69 -7.88
C GLU A 63 -12.98 3.60 -9.00
N LYS A 64 -13.66 4.73 -9.24
CA LYS A 64 -13.24 5.73 -10.25
C LYS A 64 -11.88 6.37 -9.92
N ASN A 65 -11.43 6.31 -8.66
CA ASN A 65 -10.13 6.82 -8.25
C ASN A 65 -8.99 5.83 -8.52
N ILE A 66 -9.30 4.56 -8.84
CA ILE A 66 -8.29 3.54 -9.11
C ILE A 66 -7.68 3.78 -10.49
N ASN A 67 -6.40 4.12 -10.52
CA ASN A 67 -5.68 4.38 -11.76
C ASN A 67 -4.69 3.25 -12.06
N LYS A 68 -4.83 2.59 -13.21
CA LYS A 68 -3.91 1.51 -13.64
C LYS A 68 -2.44 1.93 -13.65
N LYS A 69 -2.11 3.22 -13.83
CA LYS A 69 -0.73 3.73 -13.75
C LYS A 69 -0.12 3.56 -12.35
N GLN A 70 -0.93 3.44 -11.30
CA GLN A 70 -0.48 3.22 -9.92
C GLN A 70 0.00 1.78 -9.67
N ILE A 71 -0.23 0.84 -10.60
CA ILE A 71 0.30 -0.55 -10.55
C ILE A 71 1.84 -0.55 -10.42
N ILE A 72 2.51 0.50 -10.89
CA ILE A 72 3.96 0.67 -10.72
C ILE A 72 4.39 0.56 -9.24
N TRP A 73 3.59 1.06 -8.29
CA TRP A 73 3.91 1.01 -6.87
C TRP A 73 3.91 -0.41 -6.31
N ILE A 74 3.04 -1.28 -6.80
CA ILE A 74 3.03 -2.70 -6.38
C ILE A 74 4.34 -3.36 -6.83
N LYS A 75 4.74 -3.14 -8.09
CA LYS A 75 6.00 -3.69 -8.63
C LYS A 75 7.22 -3.18 -7.85
N GLU A 76 7.28 -1.88 -7.58
CA GLU A 76 8.39 -1.29 -6.82
C GLU A 76 8.39 -1.73 -5.35
N ALA A 77 7.22 -1.85 -4.71
CA ALA A 77 7.11 -2.34 -3.34
C ALA A 77 7.62 -3.79 -3.22
N ILE A 78 7.32 -4.65 -4.20
CA ILE A 78 7.88 -6.01 -4.25
C ILE A 78 9.41 -5.96 -4.33
N LYS A 79 9.98 -5.15 -5.23
CA LYS A 79 11.43 -5.02 -5.38
C LYS A 79 12.12 -4.50 -4.10
N LEU A 80 11.55 -3.49 -3.46
CA LEU A 80 12.10 -2.88 -2.25
C LEU A 80 12.09 -3.81 -1.04
N ASN A 81 11.08 -4.69 -0.95
CA ASN A 81 10.95 -5.63 0.16
C ASN A 81 11.62 -6.98 -0.13
N ALA A 82 11.96 -7.29 -1.39
CA ALA A 82 12.79 -8.45 -1.74
C ALA A 82 14.29 -8.23 -1.46
N LYS A 83 14.74 -6.97 -1.38
CA LYS A 83 16.10 -6.62 -0.98
C LYS A 83 16.21 -6.67 0.55
N ARG A 84 17.06 -7.58 1.06
CA ARG A 84 17.48 -7.62 2.47
C ARG A 84 18.19 -6.32 2.84
#